data_AF-B4RHV0-F1
#
_entry.id   AF-B4RHV0-F1
#
_cell.length_a   1.000
_cell.length_b   1.000
_cell.length_c   1.000
_cell.angle_alpha   90.00
_cell.angle_beta   90.00
_cell.angle_gamma   90.00
#
_symmetry.space_group_name_H-M   'P 1'
#
loop_
_entity.id
_entity.type
_entity.pdbx_description
1 polymer ?
#
loop_
_entity_poly.entity_id
_entity_poly.type
_entity_poly.pdbx_seq_one_letter_code
_entity_poly.pdbx_strand_id
1 'polypeptide(L)'
;MNAATARIPSRIPLPREPSMSLLRPALAAAVLAACASSAVAQPKSETRAALVQTLSDCRKVADDSARLACYDAAAAALEQAEAKGDIVVVDRDQARSVRRQAFGFSLPSLSVFERGEEKEELDTIESRIAQVGRAGTGKWILRLEEGGTWTQVDAQELTLYPKTGQSVKIRKATLGSFLASVEGRRAFRVRRTE
;
A
#
# COMPACT_ATOMS: atom_id res chain seq x y z
N MET A 1 51.48 30.47 -29.05
CA MET A 1 52.24 31.34 -29.97
C MET A 1 52.62 30.52 -31.20
N ASN A 2 52.67 31.17 -32.37
CA ASN A 2 52.85 30.67 -33.75
C ASN A 2 51.52 30.29 -34.44
N ALA A 3 50.84 31.22 -35.12
CA ALA A 3 51.16 31.95 -36.35
C ALA A 3 51.04 31.07 -37.61
N ALA A 4 50.05 31.40 -38.46
CA ALA A 4 50.15 31.49 -39.92
C ALA A 4 48.73 31.63 -40.52
N THR A 5 48.31 32.84 -40.89
CA THR A 5 48.23 33.35 -42.28
C THR A 5 47.24 32.60 -43.16
N ALA A 6 46.12 33.24 -43.50
CA ALA A 6 45.90 33.95 -44.78
C ALA A 6 45.11 33.03 -45.75
N ARG A 7 44.31 33.45 -46.71
CA ARG A 7 43.81 34.74 -47.21
C ARG A 7 42.73 34.36 -48.25
N ILE A 8 41.78 35.26 -48.46
CA ILE A 8 41.23 35.64 -49.79
C ILE A 8 40.12 34.77 -50.41
N PRO A 9 39.21 35.43 -51.17
CA PRO A 9 37.77 35.26 -51.06
C PRO A 9 37.14 34.95 -52.44
N SER A 10 35.95 35.53 -52.68
CA SER A 10 35.18 35.63 -53.92
C SER A 10 34.25 34.44 -54.16
N ARG A 11 32.97 34.66 -53.83
CA ARG A 11 31.88 35.03 -54.76
C ARG A 11 31.59 33.89 -55.72
N ILE A 12 30.37 33.36 -55.69
CA ILE A 12 29.51 33.08 -56.86
C ILE A 12 28.11 32.68 -56.34
N PRO A 13 27.03 33.05 -57.04
CA PRO A 13 25.67 33.03 -56.52
C PRO A 13 24.93 31.70 -56.80
N LEU A 14 23.84 31.55 -56.05
CA LEU A 14 22.87 30.45 -55.96
C LEU A 14 22.27 29.98 -57.30
N PRO A 15 22.00 28.66 -57.46
CA PRO A 15 20.88 28.14 -58.24
C PRO A 15 19.82 27.53 -57.29
N ARG A 16 18.57 28.02 -57.25
CA ARG A 16 17.39 27.55 -58.02
C ARG A 16 17.21 26.02 -58.04
N GLU A 17 16.42 25.53 -57.09
CA GLU A 17 15.61 24.30 -57.17
C GLU A 17 14.43 24.51 -58.16
N PRO A 18 13.62 23.49 -58.57
CA PRO A 18 13.51 22.15 -57.99
C PRO A 18 13.29 20.98 -58.97
N SER A 19 13.11 19.82 -58.36
CA SER A 19 12.32 18.68 -58.82
C SER A 19 12.91 17.80 -59.92
N MET A 20 13.46 16.66 -59.50
CA MET A 20 13.06 15.41 -60.14
C MET A 20 13.19 14.21 -59.19
N SER A 21 12.10 13.45 -59.22
CA SER A 21 11.81 12.25 -58.48
C SER A 21 12.75 11.09 -58.80
N LEU A 22 12.61 10.07 -57.93
CA LEU A 22 13.01 8.68 -58.06
C LEU A 22 14.46 8.40 -57.66
N LEU A 23 14.63 7.63 -56.58
CA LEU A 23 15.04 6.23 -56.65
C LEU A 23 15.21 5.66 -55.22
N ARG A 24 14.81 4.40 -55.04
CA ARG A 24 15.07 3.58 -53.83
C ARG A 24 16.57 3.54 -53.51
N PRO A 25 16.93 3.44 -52.22
CA PRO A 25 18.01 2.54 -51.87
C PRO A 25 17.70 1.64 -50.66
N ALA A 26 18.26 0.45 -50.76
CA ALA A 26 18.43 -0.52 -49.70
C ALA A 26 19.53 -0.09 -48.71
N LEU A 27 19.52 -0.72 -47.53
CA LEU A 27 20.56 -0.79 -46.49
C LEU A 27 20.98 0.53 -45.80
N ALA A 28 20.63 0.65 -44.51
CA ALA A 28 21.57 0.53 -43.38
C ALA A 28 21.09 1.31 -42.15
N ALA A 29 21.35 0.71 -40.97
CA ALA A 29 21.51 1.33 -39.66
C ALA A 29 20.28 1.99 -38.99
N ALA A 30 19.80 1.34 -37.92
CA ALA A 30 19.89 1.92 -36.57
C ALA A 30 19.43 0.87 -35.54
N VAL A 31 20.39 0.38 -34.77
CA VAL A 31 20.21 -0.41 -33.56
C VAL A 31 19.35 0.41 -32.59
N LEU A 32 18.05 0.12 -32.53
CA LEU A 32 17.18 0.61 -31.47
C LEU A 32 17.46 -0.22 -30.22
N ALA A 33 18.30 0.39 -29.37
CA ALA A 33 18.69 -0.09 -28.07
C ALA A 33 17.48 -0.50 -27.23
N ALA A 34 17.48 -1.78 -26.86
CA ALA A 34 16.61 -2.35 -25.86
C ALA A 34 16.93 -1.71 -24.49
N CYS A 35 16.02 -0.85 -24.02
CA CYS A 35 15.88 -0.55 -22.60
C CYS A 35 14.48 -0.96 -22.15
N ALA A 36 14.17 -2.25 -22.27
CA ALA A 36 13.13 -2.86 -21.46
C ALA A 36 13.69 -3.03 -20.06
N SER A 37 13.62 -1.98 -19.24
CA SER A 37 13.80 -2.10 -17.79
C SER A 37 12.63 -2.88 -17.23
N SER A 38 12.75 -4.20 -17.20
CA SER A 38 11.94 -5.05 -16.35
C SER A 38 12.33 -4.73 -14.90
N ALA A 39 11.68 -3.73 -14.31
CA ALA A 39 11.61 -3.59 -12.87
C ALA A 39 10.75 -4.73 -12.32
N VAL A 40 11.32 -5.93 -12.24
CA VAL A 40 10.74 -7.03 -11.48
C VAL A 40 10.89 -6.66 -10.02
N ALA A 41 9.84 -6.09 -9.44
CA ALA A 41 9.67 -5.99 -8.01
C ALA A 41 9.78 -7.43 -7.45
N GLN A 42 10.89 -7.73 -6.78
CA GLN A 42 11.11 -9.03 -6.15
C GLN A 42 9.98 -9.32 -5.15
N PRO A 43 9.42 -10.53 -5.15
CA PRO A 43 8.41 -10.93 -4.18
C PRO A 43 9.08 -11.08 -2.81
N LYS A 44 9.05 -10.03 -1.98
CA LYS A 44 9.53 -10.07 -0.57
C LYS A 44 8.95 -11.25 0.24
N SER A 45 7.81 -11.80 -0.20
CA SER A 45 7.22 -13.01 0.36
C SER A 45 8.07 -14.27 0.21
N GLU A 46 8.89 -14.37 -0.84
CA GLU A 46 9.74 -15.54 -1.12
C GLU A 46 10.92 -15.62 -0.15
N THR A 47 11.54 -14.48 0.16
CA THR A 47 12.63 -14.37 1.16
C THR A 47 12.17 -14.77 2.57
N ARG A 48 11.00 -14.29 3.01
CA ARG A 48 10.45 -14.66 4.32
C ARG A 48 10.14 -16.16 4.40
N ALA A 49 9.53 -16.71 3.35
CA ALA A 49 9.20 -18.14 3.31
C ALA A 49 10.45 -19.02 3.39
N ALA A 50 11.52 -18.66 2.67
CA ALA A 50 12.79 -19.37 2.71
C ALA A 50 13.42 -19.37 4.11
N LEU A 51 13.47 -18.22 4.79
CA LEU A 51 14.05 -18.10 6.14
C LEU A 51 13.29 -18.92 7.19
N VAL A 52 11.95 -18.90 7.14
CA VAL A 52 11.11 -19.73 8.03
C VAL A 52 11.29 -21.23 7.74
N GLN A 53 11.51 -21.58 6.48
CA GLN A 53 11.79 -22.96 6.08
C GLN A 53 13.15 -23.43 6.63
N THR A 54 14.20 -22.61 6.55
CA THR A 54 15.52 -22.93 7.12
C THR A 54 15.44 -23.22 8.62
N LEU A 55 14.71 -22.40 9.38
CA LEU A 55 14.47 -22.65 10.82
C LEU A 55 13.77 -23.99 11.05
N SER A 56 12.81 -24.35 10.19
CA SER A 56 12.11 -25.63 10.26
C SER A 56 13.01 -26.82 9.91
N ASP A 57 13.96 -26.63 9.00
CA ASP A 57 14.92 -27.66 8.59
C ASP A 57 16.00 -27.90 9.66
N CYS A 58 16.40 -26.89 10.43
CA CYS A 58 17.29 -27.07 11.59
C CYS A 58 16.73 -28.09 12.59
N ARG A 59 15.40 -28.20 12.74
CA ARG A 59 14.76 -29.22 13.60
C ARG A 59 15.08 -30.67 13.20
N LYS A 60 15.43 -30.90 11.94
CA LYS A 60 15.70 -32.24 11.39
C LYS A 60 17.14 -32.70 11.66
N VAL A 61 18.00 -31.81 12.17
CA VAL A 61 19.39 -32.13 12.52
C VAL A 61 19.42 -32.89 13.84
N ALA A 62 20.00 -34.10 13.81
CA ALA A 62 20.05 -35.00 14.95
C ALA A 62 21.14 -34.62 15.98
N ASP A 63 22.31 -34.18 15.50
CA ASP A 63 23.40 -33.74 16.37
C ASP A 63 23.08 -32.39 17.02
N ASP A 64 23.17 -32.32 18.35
CA ASP A 64 22.78 -31.14 19.11
C ASP A 64 23.66 -29.92 18.81
N SER A 65 24.97 -30.13 18.64
CA SER A 65 25.93 -29.04 18.37
C SER A 65 25.74 -28.46 16.97
N ALA A 66 25.52 -29.33 15.98
CA ALA A 66 25.21 -28.94 14.61
C ALA A 66 23.84 -28.27 14.51
N ARG A 67 22.85 -28.75 15.29
CA ARG A 67 21.51 -28.13 15.34
C ARG A 67 21.57 -26.72 15.93
N LEU A 68 22.34 -26.51 17.00
CA LEU A 68 22.53 -25.18 17.59
C LEU A 68 23.18 -24.23 16.58
N ALA A 69 24.28 -24.65 15.95
CA ALA A 69 24.95 -23.85 14.93
C ALA A 69 24.02 -23.49 13.74
N CYS A 70 23.12 -24.41 13.35
CA CYS A 70 22.10 -24.16 12.34
C CYS A 70 21.12 -23.06 12.76
N TYR A 71 20.62 -23.11 14.00
CA TYR A 71 19.71 -22.08 14.52
C TYR A 71 20.39 -20.72 14.63
N ASP A 72 21.63 -20.66 15.12
CA ASP A 72 22.36 -19.41 15.28
C ASP A 72 22.59 -18.73 13.92
N ALA A 73 22.96 -19.51 12.89
CA ALA A 73 23.11 -19.00 11.53
C ALA A 73 21.78 -18.49 10.93
N ALA A 74 20.68 -19.23 11.15
CA ALA A 74 19.36 -18.85 10.68
C ALA A 74 18.82 -17.59 11.40
N ALA A 75 19.06 -17.48 12.70
CA ALA A 75 18.71 -16.30 13.51
C ALA A 75 19.47 -15.06 13.02
N ALA A 76 20.79 -15.17 12.80
CA ALA A 76 21.60 -14.07 12.27
C ALA A 76 21.12 -13.60 10.88
N ALA A 77 20.69 -14.54 10.03
CA ALA A 77 20.12 -14.19 8.72
C ALA A 77 18.78 -13.45 8.84
N LEU A 78 17.93 -13.83 9.80
CA LEU A 78 16.66 -13.16 10.07
C LEU A 78 16.89 -11.73 10.60
N GLU A 79 17.80 -11.56 11.56
CA GLU A 79 18.16 -10.25 12.11
C GLU A 79 18.68 -9.31 11.01
N GLN A 80 19.53 -9.82 10.10
CA GLN A 80 20.00 -9.03 8.96
C GLN A 80 18.88 -8.66 7.99
N ALA A 81 17.92 -9.55 7.74
CA ALA A 81 16.77 -9.27 6.88
C ALA A 81 15.83 -8.23 7.51
N GLU A 82 15.65 -8.26 8.83
CA GLU A 82 14.90 -7.23 9.56
C GLU A 82 15.63 -5.89 9.54
N ALA A 83 16.94 -5.87 9.80
CA ALA A 83 17.76 -4.66 9.76
C ALA A 83 17.78 -4.00 8.37
N LYS A 84 17.70 -4.78 7.28
CA LYS A 84 17.60 -4.29 5.91
C LYS A 84 16.19 -3.86 5.51
N GLY A 85 15.17 -4.19 6.30
CA GLY A 85 13.77 -3.93 5.98
C GLY A 85 13.17 -4.88 4.93
N ASP A 86 13.82 -6.02 4.70
CA ASP A 86 13.29 -7.10 3.87
C ASP A 86 12.18 -7.87 4.59
N ILE A 87 12.25 -7.92 5.93
CA ILE A 87 11.25 -8.49 6.82
C ILE A 87 10.85 -7.46 7.87
N VAL A 88 9.55 -7.44 8.20
CA VAL A 88 9.02 -6.69 9.34
C VAL A 88 8.22 -7.65 10.21
N VAL A 89 8.56 -7.71 11.49
CA VAL A 89 7.79 -8.43 12.49
C VAL A 89 6.76 -7.47 13.06
N VAL A 90 5.48 -7.85 12.93
CA VAL A 90 4.35 -7.10 13.46
C VAL A 90 3.62 -8.00 14.44
N ASP A 91 3.46 -7.55 15.68
CA ASP A 91 2.63 -8.25 16.65
C ASP A 91 1.14 -8.07 16.34
N ARG A 92 0.30 -8.94 16.92
CA ARG A 92 -1.14 -8.95 16.62
C ARG A 92 -1.85 -7.67 17.08
N ASP A 93 -1.40 -7.05 18.16
CA ASP A 93 -2.07 -5.86 18.70
C ASP A 93 -1.76 -4.62 17.85
N GLN A 94 -0.53 -4.49 17.36
CA GLN A 94 -0.17 -3.49 16.36
C GLN A 94 -0.97 -3.68 15.06
N ALA A 95 -1.04 -4.91 14.55
CA ALA A 95 -1.83 -5.22 13.36
C ALA A 95 -3.31 -4.85 13.54
N ARG A 96 -3.89 -5.16 14.71
CA ARG A 96 -5.27 -4.81 15.06
C ARG A 96 -5.47 -3.30 15.16
N SER A 97 -4.54 -2.56 15.75
CA SER A 97 -4.63 -1.09 15.83
C SER A 97 -4.61 -0.45 14.46
N VAL A 98 -3.70 -0.88 13.57
CA VAL A 98 -3.65 -0.37 12.19
C VAL A 98 -4.95 -0.72 11.45
N ARG A 99 -5.49 -1.93 11.64
CA ARG A 99 -6.78 -2.32 11.07
C ARG A 99 -7.92 -1.42 11.55
N ARG A 100 -8.02 -1.14 12.85
CA ARG A 100 -9.06 -0.25 13.40
C ARG A 100 -8.98 1.15 12.80
N GLN A 101 -7.77 1.71 12.71
CA GLN A 101 -7.54 3.02 12.09
C GLN A 101 -7.91 3.03 10.60
N ALA A 102 -7.66 1.93 9.89
CA ALA A 102 -7.98 1.79 8.47
C ALA A 102 -9.40 1.27 8.18
N PHE A 103 -10.17 0.90 9.20
CA PHE A 103 -11.46 0.26 9.03
C PHE A 103 -12.46 1.19 8.35
N GLY A 104 -13.07 0.75 7.25
CA GLY A 104 -13.88 1.62 6.40
C GLY A 104 -13.18 2.05 5.11
N PHE A 105 -11.88 1.81 4.99
CA PHE A 105 -11.17 1.86 3.71
C PHE A 105 -11.01 0.45 3.12
N SER A 106 -11.10 0.34 1.79
CA SER A 106 -10.76 -0.89 1.07
C SER A 106 -9.28 -0.86 0.71
N LEU A 107 -8.43 -1.51 1.50
CA LEU A 107 -6.99 -1.60 1.27
C LEU A 107 -6.56 -3.06 1.02
N PRO A 108 -6.18 -3.44 -0.22
CA PRO A 108 -5.74 -4.80 -0.54
C PRO A 108 -4.54 -5.27 0.29
N SER A 109 -3.66 -4.35 0.68
CA SER A 109 -2.44 -4.62 1.45
C SER A 109 -2.69 -5.07 2.89
N LEU A 110 -3.88 -4.81 3.46
CA LEU A 110 -4.19 -5.19 4.83
C LEU A 110 -4.57 -6.67 5.00
N SER A 111 -4.85 -7.37 3.89
CA SER A 111 -5.20 -8.80 3.90
C SER A 111 -4.13 -9.70 4.53
N VAL A 112 -2.86 -9.26 4.54
CA VAL A 112 -1.75 -9.97 5.22
C VAL A 112 -1.96 -10.04 6.73
N PHE A 113 -2.66 -9.07 7.32
CA PHE A 113 -2.97 -9.00 8.76
C PHE A 113 -4.26 -9.75 9.14
N GLU A 114 -5.01 -10.29 8.17
CA GLU A 114 -6.30 -10.97 8.41
C GLU A 114 -6.14 -12.48 8.68
N ARG A 115 -4.94 -13.03 8.49
CA ARG A 115 -4.68 -14.47 8.63
C ARG A 115 -4.83 -14.91 10.09
N GLY A 116 -5.77 -15.83 10.33
CA GLY A 116 -5.99 -16.40 11.67
C GLY A 116 -6.82 -15.54 12.60
N GLU A 117 -7.54 -14.54 12.07
CA GLU A 117 -8.58 -13.77 12.77
C GLU A 117 -9.97 -14.28 12.34
N GLU A 118 -10.95 -14.20 13.23
CA GLU A 118 -12.32 -14.56 12.90
C GLU A 118 -12.99 -13.47 12.05
N LYS A 119 -13.84 -13.88 11.10
CA LYS A 119 -14.50 -12.93 10.19
C LYS A 119 -15.30 -11.85 10.93
N GLU A 120 -15.91 -12.19 12.06
CA GLU A 120 -16.66 -11.23 12.87
C GLU A 120 -15.76 -10.12 13.44
N GLU A 121 -14.57 -10.46 13.90
CA GLU A 121 -13.56 -9.50 14.37
C GLU A 121 -13.04 -8.63 13.22
N LEU A 122 -12.89 -9.20 12.03
CA LEU A 122 -12.45 -8.48 10.83
C LEU A 122 -13.49 -7.47 10.32
N ASP A 123 -14.77 -7.77 10.51
CA ASP A 123 -15.89 -6.99 9.98
C ASP A 123 -16.48 -6.03 11.01
N THR A 124 -15.91 -5.94 12.21
CA THR A 124 -16.40 -5.13 13.33
C THR A 124 -15.27 -4.38 14.02
N ILE A 125 -15.53 -3.11 14.37
CA ILE A 125 -14.69 -2.33 15.29
C ILE A 125 -15.52 -1.80 16.44
N GLU A 126 -14.86 -1.66 17.59
CA GLU A 126 -15.38 -0.96 18.76
C GLU A 126 -14.44 0.19 19.07
N SER A 127 -15.00 1.39 19.26
CA SER A 127 -14.24 2.60 19.53
C SER A 127 -15.07 3.56 20.36
N ARG A 128 -14.51 4.74 20.65
CA ARG A 128 -15.20 5.84 21.35
C ARG A 128 -15.32 7.04 20.43
N ILE A 129 -16.43 7.76 20.58
CA ILE A 129 -16.70 8.98 19.83
C ILE A 129 -15.88 10.14 20.40
N ALA A 130 -14.91 10.64 19.63
CA ALA A 130 -14.13 11.82 19.98
C ALA A 130 -14.91 13.13 19.71
N GLN A 131 -15.72 13.16 18.64
CA GLN A 131 -16.51 14.34 18.28
C GLN A 131 -17.81 13.95 17.60
N VAL A 132 -18.85 14.72 17.89
CA VAL A 132 -20.13 14.64 17.18
C VAL A 132 -20.41 15.98 16.50
N GLY A 133 -20.83 15.91 15.24
CA GLY A 133 -21.27 17.06 14.46
C GLY A 133 -22.51 16.74 13.64
N ARG A 134 -23.01 17.75 12.94
CA ARG A 134 -24.08 17.62 11.94
C ARG A 134 -23.62 18.20 10.62
N ALA A 135 -23.88 17.48 9.53
CA ALA A 135 -23.74 18.01 8.18
C ALA A 135 -24.79 19.10 7.91
N GLY A 136 -24.56 19.92 6.87
CA GLY A 136 -25.57 20.89 6.40
C GLY A 136 -26.90 20.25 5.99
N THR A 137 -26.89 18.94 5.68
CA THR A 137 -28.07 18.12 5.38
C THR A 137 -28.81 17.60 6.63
N GLY A 138 -28.35 17.95 7.83
CA GLY A 138 -28.90 17.47 9.11
C GLY A 138 -28.44 16.06 9.52
N LYS A 139 -27.62 15.38 8.70
CA LYS A 139 -27.07 14.05 8.99
C LYS A 139 -26.01 14.10 10.07
N TRP A 140 -25.93 13.06 10.91
CA TRP A 140 -24.91 12.96 11.94
C TRP A 140 -23.53 12.68 11.36
N ILE A 141 -22.51 13.36 11.90
CA ILE A 141 -21.10 13.13 11.63
C ILE A 141 -20.46 12.72 12.95
N LEU A 142 -19.79 11.56 12.97
CA LEU A 142 -19.07 11.04 14.12
C LEU A 142 -17.58 10.97 13.79
N ARG A 143 -16.74 11.53 14.65
CA ARG A 143 -15.29 11.32 14.61
C ARG A 143 -14.90 10.39 15.74
N LEU A 144 -14.19 9.30 15.45
CA LEU A 144 -13.73 8.36 16.48
C LEU A 144 -12.37 8.77 17.06
N GLU A 145 -12.03 8.25 18.24
CA GLU A 145 -10.74 8.49 18.90
C GLU A 145 -9.54 7.98 18.11
N GLU A 146 -9.68 6.80 17.49
CA GLU A 146 -8.63 6.21 16.64
C GLU A 146 -8.59 6.86 15.24
N GLY A 147 -9.40 7.89 15.01
CA GLY A 147 -9.59 8.55 13.73
C GLY A 147 -10.73 7.95 12.91
N GLY A 148 -10.92 8.50 11.73
CA GLY A 148 -12.05 8.17 10.87
C GLY A 148 -13.29 9.03 11.15
N THR A 149 -13.80 9.65 10.09
CA THR A 149 -15.02 10.44 10.11
C THR A 149 -16.14 9.62 9.46
N TRP A 150 -17.23 9.42 10.20
CA TRP A 150 -18.35 8.58 9.79
C TRP A 150 -19.62 9.43 9.67
N THR A 151 -20.17 9.48 8.46
CA THR A 151 -21.38 10.26 8.17
C THR A 151 -22.58 9.34 8.00
N GLN A 152 -23.69 9.67 8.65
CA GLN A 152 -24.96 8.97 8.47
C GLN A 152 -25.46 9.13 7.02
N VAL A 153 -25.88 8.02 6.42
CA VAL A 153 -26.36 7.99 5.02
C VAL A 153 -27.82 7.58 4.88
N ASP A 154 -28.45 7.03 5.91
CA ASP A 154 -29.88 6.69 5.89
C ASP A 154 -30.78 7.86 6.32
N ALA A 155 -32.09 7.69 6.17
CA ALA A 155 -33.11 8.63 6.61
C ALA A 155 -33.56 8.42 8.06
N GLN A 156 -32.91 7.52 8.81
CA GLN A 156 -33.36 7.14 10.15
C GLN A 156 -33.17 8.29 11.14
N GLU A 157 -34.23 8.71 11.82
CA GLU A 157 -34.10 9.61 12.96
C GLU A 157 -33.62 8.83 14.18
N LEU A 158 -32.62 9.39 14.87
CA LEU A 158 -32.11 8.81 16.11
C LEU A 158 -32.95 9.29 17.28
N THR A 159 -33.57 8.37 18.00
CA THR A 159 -34.34 8.65 19.23
C THR A 159 -33.47 9.32 20.30
N LEU A 160 -32.19 8.94 20.35
CA LEU A 160 -31.21 9.54 21.26
C LEU A 160 -29.98 9.94 20.47
N TYR A 161 -29.59 11.20 20.62
CA TYR A 161 -28.46 11.74 19.89
C TYR A 161 -27.12 11.21 20.43
N PRO A 162 -26.18 10.87 19.53
CA PRO A 162 -24.83 10.50 19.91
C PRO A 162 -24.14 11.68 20.59
N LYS A 163 -23.30 11.39 21.57
CA LYS A 163 -22.50 12.37 22.30
C LYS A 163 -21.03 11.97 22.31
N THR A 164 -20.15 12.95 22.41
CA THR A 164 -18.73 12.72 22.66
C THR A 164 -18.53 11.87 23.92
N GLY A 165 -17.56 10.97 23.87
CA GLY A 165 -17.21 10.06 24.95
C GLY A 165 -17.98 8.75 24.98
N GLN A 166 -19.02 8.58 24.15
CA GLN A 166 -19.80 7.33 24.08
C GLN A 166 -19.08 6.23 23.29
N SER A 167 -19.30 4.98 23.69
CA SER A 167 -18.84 3.80 22.97
C SER A 167 -19.68 3.59 21.71
N VAL A 168 -19.02 3.23 20.62
CA VAL A 168 -19.63 2.96 19.32
C VAL A 168 -19.06 1.69 18.71
N LYS A 169 -19.95 0.80 18.30
CA LYS A 169 -19.65 -0.42 17.56
C LYS A 169 -20.03 -0.21 16.10
N ILE A 170 -19.06 -0.34 15.20
CA ILE A 170 -19.27 -0.21 13.76
C ILE A 170 -18.98 -1.55 13.10
N ARG A 171 -19.95 -2.08 12.35
CA ARG A 171 -19.79 -3.32 11.60
C ARG A 171 -20.04 -3.13 10.11
N LYS A 172 -19.40 -3.92 9.26
CA LYS A 172 -19.66 -3.94 7.81
C LYS A 172 -21.14 -4.31 7.57
N ALA A 173 -21.73 -3.63 6.60
CA ALA A 173 -23.03 -3.95 6.05
C ALA A 173 -22.90 -4.23 4.56
N THR A 174 -24.03 -4.54 3.91
CA THR A 174 -24.06 -4.75 2.47
C THR A 174 -23.83 -3.44 1.70
N LEU A 175 -23.37 -3.55 0.45
CA LEU A 175 -23.24 -2.43 -0.51
C LEU A 175 -22.26 -1.31 -0.07
N GLY A 176 -21.13 -1.68 0.54
CA GLY A 176 -20.06 -0.72 0.86
C GLY A 176 -20.46 0.32 1.92
N SER A 177 -21.36 -0.05 2.82
CA SER A 177 -21.79 0.79 3.93
C SER A 177 -21.61 0.05 5.26
N PHE A 178 -21.77 0.78 6.35
CA PHE A 178 -21.49 0.27 7.69
C PHE A 178 -22.68 0.58 8.60
N LEU A 179 -22.84 -0.20 9.67
CA LEU A 179 -23.85 0.02 10.69
C LEU A 179 -23.15 0.42 11.99
N ALA A 180 -23.45 1.62 12.46
CA ALA A 180 -22.96 2.13 13.74
C ALA A 180 -24.04 1.97 14.81
N SER A 181 -23.67 1.40 15.94
CA SER A 181 -24.48 1.30 17.17
C SER A 181 -23.75 2.04 18.28
N VAL A 182 -24.40 3.03 18.88
CA VAL A 182 -23.83 3.84 19.96
C VAL A 182 -24.45 3.38 21.27
N GLU A 183 -23.64 3.00 22.26
CA GLU A 183 -24.10 2.48 23.57
C GLU A 183 -25.10 1.31 23.43
N GLY A 184 -24.89 0.42 22.45
CA GLY A 184 -25.77 -0.73 22.18
C GLY A 184 -27.16 -0.35 21.65
N ARG A 185 -27.41 0.91 21.30
CA ARG A 185 -28.68 1.38 20.76
C ARG A 185 -28.90 0.90 19.33
N ARG A 186 -30.12 1.11 18.83
CA ARG A 186 -30.51 0.78 17.45
C ARG A 186 -29.46 1.31 16.46
N ALA A 187 -28.91 0.40 15.65
CA ALA A 187 -27.90 0.76 14.68
C ALA A 187 -28.48 1.62 13.55
N PHE A 188 -27.64 2.49 12.97
CA PHE A 188 -27.95 3.31 11.81
C PHE A 188 -26.83 3.23 10.78
N ARG A 189 -27.16 3.48 9.51
CA ARG A 189 -26.23 3.32 8.40
C ARG A 189 -25.31 4.53 8.28
N VAL A 190 -24.02 4.26 8.27
CA VAL A 190 -22.96 5.24 8.12
C VAL A 190 -22.04 4.87 6.96
N ARG A 191 -21.34 5.88 6.45
CA ARG A 191 -20.23 5.74 5.51
C ARG A 191 -19.04 6.51 6.05
N ARG A 192 -17.84 5.93 5.94
CA ARG A 192 -16.61 6.64 6.24
C ARG A 192 -16.33 7.66 5.14
N THR A 193 -16.11 8.92 5.52
CA THR A 193 -15.83 10.03 4.60
C THR A 193 -14.39 10.49 4.67
N GLU A 194 -13.70 10.27 5.80
CA GLU A 194 -12.29 10.60 6.06
C GLU A 194 -11.66 9.59 7.03
#